data_AF-X1PC77-F1
#
_entry.id   AF-X1PC77-F1
#
_cell.length_a   1.000
_cell.length_b   1.000
_cell.length_c   1.000
_cell.angle_alpha   90.00
_cell.angle_beta   90.00
_cell.angle_gamma   90.00
#
_symmetry.space_group_name_H-M   'P 1'
#
loop_
_entity.id
_entity.type
_entity.pdbx_description
1 polymer ?
#
loop_
_entity_poly.entity_id
_entity_poly.type
_entity_poly.pdbx_seq_one_letter_code
_entity_poly.pdbx_strand_id
1 'polypeptide(L)'
;SIYLVPYKALATEKYVHFKRSYERFGVKTELSIGDYDVDDSRLAKADLIVTTYEKMDSILRNFSDKEWIFDISTIIIDEIHIIGESSRGPRLESLIVRLNEFLHQPQLIGLSATIKNPKFFNAWLSSLGNDTKLIFSDARPVPLHYRIKVTQNKGSTIKKLVKATLENNGQILVFLNKRKSTQQTAQNLKNLVKTQLTETELKACKKVEEKLNKIKGRHAELKKAVKCGVAFHHAGLLPKERKFVEDAY
;
A
#
# COMPACT_ATOMS: atom_id res chain seq x y z
N SER A 1 -17.43 9.48 -8.89
CA SER A 1 -16.77 8.16 -9.00
C SER A 1 -16.30 7.65 -7.66
N ILE A 2 -16.17 6.32 -7.51
CA ILE A 2 -15.65 5.70 -6.29
C ILE A 2 -14.39 4.87 -6.56
N TYR A 3 -13.38 5.00 -5.70
CA TYR A 3 -12.11 4.26 -5.76
C TYR A 3 -12.00 3.38 -4.52
N LEU A 4 -12.14 2.08 -4.74
CA LEU A 4 -12.15 1.04 -3.73
C LEU A 4 -10.77 0.42 -3.59
N VAL A 5 -10.30 0.29 -2.35
CA VAL A 5 -9.04 -0.37 -2.03
C VAL A 5 -9.20 -1.39 -0.90
N PRO A 6 -8.31 -2.36 -0.79
CA PRO A 6 -8.34 -3.34 0.30
C PRO A 6 -7.86 -2.82 1.66
N TYR A 7 -7.07 -1.75 1.74
CA TYR A 7 -6.42 -1.38 2.99
C TYR A 7 -6.59 0.11 3.28
N LYS A 8 -6.85 0.46 4.55
CA LYS A 8 -6.98 1.86 5.00
C LYS A 8 -5.73 2.70 4.70
N ALA A 9 -4.54 2.08 4.80
CA ALA A 9 -3.28 2.74 4.45
C ALA A 9 -3.22 3.10 2.96
N LEU A 10 -3.58 2.15 2.09
CA LEU A 10 -3.66 2.38 0.64
C LEU A 10 -4.71 3.43 0.30
N ALA A 11 -5.85 3.45 1.01
CA ALA A 11 -6.90 4.46 0.80
C ALA A 11 -6.36 5.87 1.11
N THR A 12 -5.64 5.99 2.22
CA THR A 12 -5.01 7.26 2.63
C THR A 12 -3.97 7.71 1.60
N GLU A 13 -3.13 6.79 1.13
CA GLU A 13 -2.13 7.06 0.09
C GLU A 13 -2.78 7.55 -1.21
N LYS A 14 -3.78 6.82 -1.72
CA LYS A 14 -4.51 7.17 -2.95
C LYS A 14 -5.26 8.49 -2.81
N TYR A 15 -5.88 8.75 -1.66
CA TYR A 15 -6.51 10.04 -1.36
C TYR A 15 -5.51 11.19 -1.46
N VAL A 16 -4.37 11.09 -0.76
CA VAL A 16 -3.32 12.13 -0.80
C VAL A 16 -2.81 12.33 -2.22
N HIS A 17 -2.57 11.23 -2.95
CA HIS A 17 -2.13 11.27 -4.34
C HIS A 17 -3.13 11.98 -5.26
N PHE A 18 -4.41 11.58 -5.22
CA PHE A 18 -5.45 12.15 -6.09
C PHE A 18 -5.76 13.58 -5.73
N LYS A 19 -5.86 13.91 -4.44
CA LYS A 19 -6.04 15.29 -3.99
C LYS A 19 -4.91 16.18 -4.50
N ARG A 20 -3.65 15.79 -4.27
CA ARG A 20 -2.48 16.53 -4.78
C ARG A 20 -2.48 16.68 -6.31
N SER A 21 -2.92 15.66 -7.04
CA SER A 21 -2.84 15.63 -8.50
C SER A 21 -3.97 16.40 -9.18
N TYR A 22 -5.18 16.36 -8.59
CA TYR A 22 -6.41 16.78 -9.25
C TYR A 22 -7.14 17.96 -8.60
N GLU A 23 -6.84 18.32 -7.35
CA GLU A 23 -7.49 19.45 -6.67
C GLU A 23 -7.27 20.78 -7.42
N ARG A 24 -6.10 20.95 -8.05
CA ARG A 24 -5.80 22.12 -8.91
C ARG A 24 -6.70 22.25 -10.15
N PHE A 25 -7.37 21.17 -10.54
CA PHE A 25 -8.33 21.15 -11.66
C PHE A 25 -9.78 21.22 -11.17
N GLY A 26 -9.99 21.51 -9.88
CA GLY A 26 -11.32 21.62 -9.28
C GLY A 26 -11.96 20.28 -8.86
N VAL A 27 -11.26 19.15 -9.03
CA VAL A 27 -11.77 17.83 -8.65
C VAL A 27 -11.75 17.68 -7.13
N LYS A 28 -12.94 17.55 -6.53
CA LYS A 28 -13.13 17.33 -5.10
C LYS A 28 -12.95 15.86 -4.78
N THR A 29 -11.85 15.55 -4.09
CA THR A 29 -11.56 14.20 -3.61
C THR A 29 -11.87 14.13 -2.11
N GLU A 30 -12.63 13.11 -1.69
CA GLU A 30 -12.91 12.82 -0.28
C GLU A 30 -12.47 11.40 0.10
N LEU A 31 -12.16 11.21 1.39
CA LEU A 31 -11.71 9.93 1.95
C LEU A 31 -12.71 9.44 2.98
N SER A 32 -13.20 8.21 2.82
CA SER A 32 -14.03 7.54 3.81
C SER A 32 -13.36 6.24 4.26
N ILE A 33 -12.77 6.23 5.46
CA ILE A 33 -12.14 5.04 6.03
C ILE A 33 -12.42 4.89 7.52
N GLY A 34 -12.70 3.67 7.95
CA GLY A 34 -12.95 3.33 9.35
C GLY A 34 -14.40 3.51 9.79
N ASP A 35 -14.59 3.49 11.11
CA ASP A 35 -15.91 3.41 11.74
C ASP A 35 -16.47 4.79 12.10
N TYR A 36 -15.68 5.85 11.91
CA TYR A 36 -16.16 7.22 12.06
C TYR A 36 -16.94 7.59 10.81
N ASP A 37 -18.20 7.95 10.99
CA ASP A 37 -19.01 8.57 9.96
C ASP A 37 -18.32 9.86 9.52
N VAL A 38 -17.63 9.78 8.39
CA VAL A 38 -17.33 10.98 7.62
C VAL A 38 -18.68 11.61 7.34
N ASP A 39 -18.79 12.90 7.65
CA ASP A 39 -19.98 13.69 7.36
C ASP A 39 -20.43 13.43 5.92
N ASP A 40 -21.55 12.71 5.77
CA ASP A 40 -22.08 12.25 4.48
C ASP A 40 -22.32 13.44 3.53
N SER A 41 -22.52 14.65 4.07
CA SER A 41 -22.65 15.87 3.28
C SER A 41 -21.39 16.23 2.48
N ARG A 42 -20.21 15.77 2.91
CA ARG A 42 -18.95 15.92 2.17
C ARG A 42 -18.85 14.92 1.03
N LEU A 43 -19.23 13.67 1.29
CA LEU A 43 -19.23 12.61 0.28
C LEU A 43 -20.17 12.96 -0.87
N ALA A 44 -21.36 13.48 -0.57
CA ALA A 44 -22.33 13.92 -1.56
C ALA A 44 -21.81 15.05 -2.48
N LYS A 45 -20.79 15.80 -2.07
CA LYS A 45 -20.19 16.91 -2.85
C LYS A 45 -18.90 16.51 -3.56
N ALA A 46 -18.45 15.26 -3.42
CA ALA A 46 -17.18 14.79 -3.95
C ALA A 46 -17.33 14.25 -5.37
N ASP A 47 -16.39 14.60 -6.24
CA ASP A 47 -16.27 14.02 -7.58
C ASP A 47 -15.61 12.63 -7.52
N LEU A 48 -14.71 12.44 -6.54
CA LEU A 48 -13.99 11.18 -6.29
C LEU A 48 -13.99 10.82 -4.81
N ILE A 49 -14.56 9.67 -4.48
CA ILE A 49 -14.52 9.11 -3.12
C ILE A 49 -13.52 7.96 -3.07
N VAL A 50 -12.54 8.05 -2.18
CA VAL A 50 -11.60 6.93 -1.90
C VAL A 50 -12.06 6.23 -0.63
N THR A 51 -12.27 4.92 -0.67
CA THR A 51 -12.76 4.14 0.47
C THR A 51 -12.26 2.70 0.47
N THR A 52 -12.43 1.98 1.57
CA THR A 52 -12.13 0.54 1.61
C THR A 52 -13.32 -0.31 1.18
N TYR A 53 -13.06 -1.56 0.77
CA TYR A 53 -14.11 -2.55 0.48
C TYR A 53 -15.13 -2.66 1.61
N GLU A 54 -14.66 -2.82 2.84
CA GLU A 54 -15.53 -2.97 4.02
C GLU A 54 -16.35 -1.71 4.31
N LYS A 55 -15.79 -0.52 4.10
CA LYS A 55 -16.53 0.73 4.34
C LYS A 55 -17.56 0.95 3.24
N MET A 56 -17.27 0.61 1.98
CA MET A 56 -18.28 0.68 0.93
C MET A 56 -19.41 -0.33 1.14
N ASP A 57 -19.11 -1.55 1.57
CA ASP A 57 -20.14 -2.54 1.92
C ASP A 57 -21.05 -2.03 3.03
N SER A 58 -20.49 -1.36 4.03
CA SER A 58 -21.24 -0.71 5.11
C SER A 58 -22.11 0.44 4.61
N ILE A 59 -21.57 1.32 3.75
CA ILE A 59 -22.33 2.42 3.13
C ILE A 59 -23.51 1.87 2.32
N LEU A 60 -23.29 0.83 1.52
CA LEU A 60 -24.32 0.21 0.69
C LEU A 60 -25.41 -0.50 1.50
N ARG A 61 -25.13 -0.94 2.73
CA ARG A 61 -26.15 -1.52 3.63
C ARG A 61 -27.00 -0.46 4.34
N ASN A 62 -26.43 0.73 4.55
CA ASN A 62 -27.05 1.82 5.29
C ASN A 62 -27.27 3.03 4.36
N PHE A 63 -27.87 2.80 3.18
CA PHE A 63 -27.98 3.80 2.12
C PHE A 63 -29.19 4.72 2.25
N SER A 64 -30.13 4.45 3.17
CA SER A 64 -31.45 5.10 3.22
C SER A 64 -31.42 6.63 3.29
N ASP A 65 -30.32 7.20 3.79
CA ASP A 65 -30.07 8.64 3.93
C ASP A 65 -28.96 9.15 2.97
N LYS A 66 -28.57 8.35 1.97
CA LYS A 66 -27.39 8.57 1.10
C LYS A 66 -27.77 8.49 -0.38
N GLU A 67 -28.61 9.42 -0.84
CA GLU A 67 -29.04 9.49 -2.24
C GLU A 67 -27.88 9.64 -3.23
N TRP A 68 -26.78 10.28 -2.82
CA TRP A 68 -25.57 10.45 -3.63
C TRP A 68 -24.96 9.13 -4.14
N ILE A 69 -25.28 7.99 -3.50
CA ILE A 69 -24.82 6.68 -3.96
C ILE A 69 -25.33 6.39 -5.37
N PHE A 70 -26.56 6.82 -5.70
CA PHE A 70 -27.14 6.60 -7.03
C PHE A 70 -26.48 7.43 -8.13
N ASP A 71 -25.73 8.48 -7.76
CA ASP A 71 -24.96 9.30 -8.70
C ASP A 71 -23.61 8.67 -9.07
N ILE A 72 -23.25 7.52 -8.48
CA ILE A 72 -22.00 6.82 -8.77
C ILE A 72 -22.08 6.17 -10.15
N SER A 73 -21.39 6.77 -11.12
CA SER A 73 -21.30 6.25 -12.50
C SER A 73 -20.08 5.36 -12.76
N THR A 74 -19.01 5.49 -11.98
CA THR A 74 -17.77 4.71 -12.16
C THR A 74 -17.24 4.17 -10.83
N ILE A 75 -16.88 2.88 -10.84
CA ILE A 75 -16.30 2.15 -9.72
C ILE A 75 -14.94 1.61 -10.13
N ILE A 76 -13.90 2.10 -9.47
CA ILE A 76 -12.53 1.61 -9.62
C ILE A 76 -12.23 0.68 -8.45
N ILE A 77 -11.83 -0.55 -8.73
CA ILE A 77 -11.52 -1.58 -7.73
C ILE A 77 -10.04 -1.90 -7.83
N ASP A 78 -9.25 -1.32 -6.93
CA ASP A 78 -7.79 -1.50 -6.89
C ASP A 78 -7.41 -2.73 -6.09
N GLU A 79 -6.42 -3.50 -6.55
CA GLU A 79 -6.07 -4.82 -6.01
C GLU A 79 -7.24 -5.82 -6.06
N ILE A 80 -7.95 -5.87 -7.19
CA ILE A 80 -9.11 -6.76 -7.40
C ILE A 80 -8.74 -8.25 -7.30
N HIS A 81 -7.45 -8.60 -7.41
CA HIS A 81 -6.98 -9.97 -7.19
C HIS A 81 -7.24 -10.52 -5.79
N ILE A 82 -7.53 -9.65 -4.82
CA ILE A 82 -7.96 -10.05 -3.47
C ILE A 82 -9.25 -10.88 -3.50
N ILE A 83 -10.00 -10.85 -4.60
CA ILE A 83 -11.14 -11.75 -4.81
C ILE A 83 -10.75 -13.23 -4.67
N GLY A 84 -9.49 -13.59 -4.95
CA GLY A 84 -8.96 -14.95 -4.78
C GLY A 84 -8.57 -15.32 -3.34
N GLU A 85 -8.61 -14.39 -2.39
CA GLU A 85 -8.29 -14.67 -0.98
C GLU A 85 -9.46 -15.34 -0.26
N SER A 86 -9.20 -16.42 0.47
CA SER A 86 -10.25 -17.19 1.17
C SER A 86 -11.06 -16.39 2.18
N SER A 87 -10.47 -15.39 2.83
CA SER A 87 -11.12 -14.65 3.92
C SER A 87 -11.83 -13.37 3.49
N ARG A 88 -11.30 -12.70 2.46
CA ARG A 88 -11.78 -11.38 1.99
C ARG A 88 -12.40 -11.43 0.61
N GLY A 89 -12.05 -12.43 -0.19
CA GLY A 89 -12.52 -12.59 -1.56
C GLY A 89 -14.03 -12.67 -1.69
N PRO A 90 -14.73 -13.52 -0.91
CA PRO A 90 -16.19 -13.60 -0.95
C PRO A 90 -16.90 -12.28 -0.63
N ARG A 91 -16.30 -11.42 0.21
CA ARG A 91 -16.86 -10.10 0.53
C ARG A 91 -16.70 -9.15 -0.65
N LEU A 92 -15.53 -9.16 -1.29
CA LEU A 92 -15.30 -8.34 -2.48
C LEU A 92 -16.22 -8.78 -3.63
N GLU A 93 -16.36 -10.09 -3.85
CA GLU A 93 -17.28 -10.65 -4.83
C GLU A 93 -18.72 -10.17 -4.59
N SER A 94 -19.23 -10.35 -3.37
CA SER A 94 -20.57 -9.91 -2.99
C SER A 94 -20.74 -8.39 -3.14
N LEU A 95 -19.72 -7.60 -2.79
CA LEU A 95 -19.74 -6.15 -2.95
C LEU A 95 -19.85 -5.75 -4.43
N ILE A 96 -19.08 -6.37 -5.32
CA ILE A 96 -19.10 -6.09 -6.76
C ILE A 96 -20.48 -6.38 -7.35
N VAL A 97 -21.05 -7.55 -7.04
CA VAL A 97 -22.38 -7.94 -7.53
C VAL A 97 -23.44 -6.95 -7.05
N ARG A 98 -23.45 -6.65 -5.75
CA ARG A 98 -24.43 -5.71 -5.17
C ARG A 98 -24.29 -4.31 -5.73
N LEU A 99 -23.08 -3.80 -5.89
CA LEU A 99 -22.86 -2.47 -6.49
C LEU A 99 -23.33 -2.44 -7.95
N ASN A 100 -23.06 -3.51 -8.70
CA ASN A 100 -23.48 -3.60 -10.09
C ASN A 100 -25.00 -3.59 -10.25
N GLU A 101 -25.70 -4.39 -9.43
CA GLU A 101 -27.17 -4.45 -9.43
C GLU A 101 -27.77 -3.14 -8.93
N PHE A 102 -27.27 -2.62 -7.81
CA PHE A 102 -27.84 -1.44 -7.16
C PHE A 102 -27.68 -0.15 -7.96
N LEU A 103 -26.58 -0.03 -8.72
CA LEU A 103 -26.26 1.16 -9.51
C LEU A 103 -26.60 1.00 -11.00
N HIS A 104 -27.34 -0.06 -11.37
CA HIS A 104 -27.79 -0.31 -12.74
C HIS A 104 -26.65 -0.27 -13.78
N GLN A 105 -25.65 -1.16 -13.63
CA GLN A 105 -24.51 -1.31 -14.55
C GLN A 105 -23.58 -0.09 -14.63
N PRO A 106 -22.95 0.31 -13.50
CA PRO A 106 -21.95 1.37 -13.51
C PRO A 106 -20.70 0.94 -14.28
N GLN A 107 -19.89 1.90 -14.73
CA GLN A 107 -18.59 1.58 -15.32
C GLN A 107 -17.68 0.92 -14.27
N LEU A 108 -17.32 -0.34 -14.49
CA LEU A 108 -16.39 -1.08 -13.62
C LEU A 108 -14.97 -1.06 -14.18
N ILE A 109 -13.99 -0.69 -13.33
CA ILE A 109 -12.57 -0.72 -13.65
C ILE A 109 -11.85 -1.55 -12.58
N GLY A 110 -11.49 -2.79 -12.91
CA GLY A 110 -10.69 -3.65 -12.02
C GLY A 110 -9.20 -3.51 -12.28
N LEU A 111 -8.42 -3.17 -11.25
CA LEU A 111 -6.96 -3.07 -11.33
C LEU A 111 -6.31 -4.23 -10.59
N SER A 112 -5.34 -4.89 -11.21
CA SER A 112 -4.63 -6.01 -10.61
C SER A 112 -3.18 -6.08 -11.08
N ALA A 113 -2.25 -6.29 -10.14
CA ALA A 113 -0.87 -6.64 -10.45
C ALA A 113 -0.65 -8.15 -10.66
N THR A 114 -1.43 -9.00 -10.00
CA THR A 114 -1.22 -10.46 -9.98
C THR A 114 -2.53 -11.22 -9.91
N ILE A 115 -3.10 -11.60 -11.05
CA ILE A 115 -4.28 -12.47 -11.12
C ILE A 115 -3.94 -13.69 -11.97
N LYS A 116 -4.20 -14.91 -11.45
CA LYS A 116 -3.81 -16.15 -12.14
C LYS A 116 -4.64 -16.41 -13.41
N ASN A 117 -5.95 -16.13 -13.37
CA ASN A 117 -6.89 -16.40 -14.47
C ASN A 117 -7.67 -15.13 -14.90
N PRO A 118 -7.00 -14.11 -15.46
CA PRO A 118 -7.64 -12.84 -15.82
C PRO A 118 -8.78 -12.99 -16.83
N LYS A 119 -8.68 -13.96 -17.77
CA LYS A 119 -9.73 -14.22 -18.76
C LYS A 119 -11.02 -14.74 -18.12
N PHE A 120 -10.90 -15.71 -17.22
CA PHE A 120 -12.04 -16.23 -16.47
C PHE A 120 -12.68 -15.13 -15.63
N PHE A 121 -11.86 -14.33 -14.96
CA PHE A 121 -12.33 -13.22 -14.16
C PHE A 121 -13.06 -12.15 -14.99
N ASN A 122 -12.54 -11.80 -16.17
CA ASN A 122 -13.23 -10.90 -17.11
C ASN A 122 -14.56 -11.49 -17.59
N ALA A 123 -14.62 -12.79 -17.90
CA ALA A 123 -15.87 -13.44 -18.29
C ALA A 123 -16.91 -13.40 -17.17
N TRP A 124 -16.49 -13.60 -15.91
CA TRP A 124 -17.35 -13.45 -14.75
C TRP A 124 -17.85 -12.00 -14.59
N LEU A 125 -16.97 -10.99 -14.69
CA LEU A 125 -17.40 -9.58 -14.66
C LEU A 125 -18.39 -9.24 -15.78
N SER A 126 -18.14 -9.72 -17.00
CA SER A 126 -19.06 -9.53 -18.12
C SER A 126 -20.42 -10.21 -17.90
N SER A 127 -20.45 -11.35 -17.19
CA SER A 127 -21.70 -12.05 -16.88
C SER A 127 -22.64 -11.25 -15.96
N LEU A 128 -22.15 -10.20 -15.31
CA LEU A 128 -22.96 -9.24 -14.54
C LEU A 128 -23.72 -8.24 -15.44
N GLY A 129 -23.58 -8.36 -16.76
CA GLY A 129 -24.31 -7.55 -17.74
C GLY A 129 -23.53 -6.34 -18.29
N ASN A 130 -22.30 -6.10 -17.81
CA ASN A 130 -21.41 -5.08 -18.39
C ASN A 130 -20.61 -5.65 -19.56
N ASP A 131 -20.37 -4.84 -20.59
CA ASP A 131 -19.34 -5.17 -21.59
C ASP A 131 -17.95 -4.87 -21.02
N THR A 132 -17.23 -5.90 -20.58
CA THR A 132 -15.89 -5.75 -19.98
C THR A 132 -14.77 -6.23 -20.90
N LYS A 133 -13.71 -5.42 -20.97
CA LYS A 133 -12.52 -5.71 -21.79
C LYS A 133 -11.32 -5.96 -20.90
N LEU A 134 -10.69 -7.13 -21.09
CA LEU A 134 -9.43 -7.44 -20.44
C LEU A 134 -8.28 -6.67 -21.11
N ILE A 135 -7.65 -5.79 -20.34
CA ILE A 135 -6.37 -5.17 -20.68
C ILE A 135 -5.28 -5.92 -19.93
N PHE A 136 -4.40 -6.59 -20.67
CA PHE A 136 -3.29 -7.36 -20.10
C PHE A 136 -1.96 -6.79 -20.59
N SER A 137 -1.05 -6.57 -19.65
CA SER A 137 0.33 -6.22 -19.94
C SER A 137 1.23 -6.88 -18.92
N ASP A 138 2.24 -7.61 -19.40
CA ASP A 138 3.35 -8.15 -18.62
C ASP A 138 4.59 -7.26 -18.68
N ALA A 139 4.52 -6.15 -19.42
CA ALA A 139 5.60 -5.19 -19.54
C ALA A 139 5.87 -4.52 -18.19
N ARG A 140 7.05 -4.80 -17.62
CA ARG A 140 7.56 -4.10 -16.44
C ARG A 140 8.56 -3.03 -16.87
N PRO A 141 8.32 -1.74 -16.58
CA PRO A 141 9.27 -0.67 -16.88
C PRO A 141 10.66 -0.91 -16.26
N VAL A 142 10.68 -1.57 -15.10
CA VAL A 142 11.90 -2.05 -14.44
C VAL A 142 11.85 -3.58 -14.40
N PRO A 143 12.72 -4.28 -15.16
CA PRO A 143 12.77 -5.74 -15.17
C PRO A 143 12.96 -6.32 -13.77
N LEU A 144 12.17 -7.34 -13.43
CA LEU A 144 12.30 -8.05 -12.16
C LEU A 144 13.15 -9.31 -12.35
N HIS A 145 14.31 -9.34 -11.71
CA HIS A 145 15.12 -10.55 -11.60
C HIS A 145 14.91 -11.19 -10.23
N TYR A 146 14.41 -12.42 -10.18
CA TYR A 146 14.23 -13.16 -8.93
C TYR A 146 15.18 -14.35 -8.84
N ARG A 147 15.59 -14.69 -7.61
CA ARG A 147 16.41 -15.87 -7.29
C ARG A 147 15.91 -16.50 -6.00
N ILE A 148 15.81 -17.83 -5.99
CA ILE A 148 15.48 -18.60 -4.80
C ILE A 148 16.78 -19.17 -4.23
N LYS A 149 17.03 -18.94 -2.94
CA LYS A 149 18.24 -19.43 -2.27
C LYS A 149 17.89 -20.22 -1.02
N VAL A 150 18.11 -21.53 -1.08
CA VAL A 150 18.04 -22.42 0.09
C VAL A 150 19.29 -22.22 0.93
N THR A 151 19.13 -22.10 2.26
CA THR A 151 20.25 -21.80 3.17
C THR A 151 20.02 -22.42 4.54
N GLN A 152 21.07 -22.99 5.12
CA GLN A 152 21.06 -23.48 6.51
C GLN A 152 21.24 -22.34 7.54
N ASN A 153 21.93 -21.26 7.15
CA ASN A 153 22.13 -20.09 8.00
C ASN A 153 21.56 -18.82 7.36
N LYS A 154 20.32 -18.46 7.74
CA LYS A 154 19.62 -17.28 7.21
C LYS A 154 20.38 -15.98 7.47
N GLY A 155 20.97 -15.80 8.65
CA GLY A 155 21.67 -14.57 9.02
C GLY A 155 22.93 -14.33 8.18
N SER A 156 23.73 -15.37 7.95
CA SER A 156 24.91 -15.30 7.08
C SER A 156 24.53 -14.98 5.63
N THR A 157 23.47 -15.62 5.13
CA THR A 157 22.98 -15.36 3.78
C THR A 157 22.47 -13.93 3.61
N ILE A 158 21.72 -13.38 4.57
CA ILE A 158 21.29 -11.98 4.55
C ILE A 158 22.50 -11.04 4.51
N LYS A 159 23.53 -11.26 5.36
CA LYS A 159 24.74 -10.43 5.36
C LYS A 159 25.44 -10.42 4.00
N LYS A 160 25.57 -11.59 3.37
CA LYS A 160 26.19 -11.72 2.03
C LYS A 160 25.39 -10.98 0.97
N LEU A 161 24.06 -11.08 0.99
CA LEU A 161 23.19 -10.38 0.03
C LEU A 161 23.24 -8.87 0.22
N VAL A 162 23.14 -8.39 1.46
CA VAL A 162 23.25 -6.95 1.78
C VAL A 162 24.59 -6.40 1.31
N LYS A 163 25.70 -7.09 1.63
CA LYS A 163 27.04 -6.67 1.19
C LYS A 163 27.12 -6.57 -0.33
N ALA A 164 26.72 -7.62 -1.04
CA ALA A 164 26.76 -7.64 -2.51
C ALA A 164 25.87 -6.56 -3.13
N THR A 165 24.70 -6.25 -2.55
CA THR A 165 23.83 -5.17 -3.05
C THR A 165 24.48 -3.79 -2.86
N LEU A 166 25.08 -3.54 -1.69
CA LEU A 166 25.75 -2.26 -1.41
C LEU A 166 27.00 -2.06 -2.26
N GLU A 167 27.80 -3.12 -2.50
CA GLU A 167 28.98 -3.07 -3.39
C GLU A 167 28.61 -2.70 -4.84
N ASN A 168 27.35 -2.89 -5.24
CA ASN A 168 26.82 -2.49 -6.55
C ASN A 168 26.04 -1.16 -6.49
N ASN A 169 26.26 -0.34 -5.46
CA ASN A 169 25.54 0.92 -5.21
C ASN A 169 24.00 0.77 -5.19
N GLY A 170 23.50 -0.41 -4.80
CA GLY A 170 22.08 -0.69 -4.69
C GLY A 170 21.53 -0.44 -3.28
N GLN A 171 20.23 -0.18 -3.19
CA GLN A 171 19.48 -0.20 -1.93
C GLN A 171 18.83 -1.57 -1.71
N ILE A 172 18.61 -1.96 -0.45
CA ILE A 172 18.03 -3.26 -0.10
C ILE A 172 16.96 -3.15 0.99
N LEU A 173 15.80 -3.77 0.73
CA LEU A 173 14.72 -3.97 1.70
C LEU A 173 14.67 -5.45 2.11
N VAL A 174 14.81 -5.73 3.40
CA VAL A 174 14.84 -7.11 3.94
C VAL A 174 13.57 -7.41 4.74
N PHE A 175 12.69 -8.23 4.18
CA PHE A 175 11.48 -8.68 4.87
C PHE A 175 11.75 -9.83 5.85
N LEU A 176 11.24 -9.69 7.07
CA LEU A 176 11.39 -10.64 8.17
C LEU A 176 10.04 -10.88 8.85
N ASN A 177 9.85 -12.06 9.43
CA ASN A 177 8.55 -12.52 9.93
C ASN A 177 8.21 -12.06 11.36
N LYS A 178 9.14 -11.47 12.11
CA LYS A 178 8.95 -11.06 13.50
C LYS A 178 9.55 -9.69 13.77
N ARG A 179 8.83 -8.83 14.50
CA ARG A 179 9.30 -7.49 14.92
C ARG A 179 10.70 -7.53 15.56
N LYS A 180 10.88 -8.44 16.52
CA LYS A 180 12.17 -8.67 17.21
C LYS A 180 13.28 -9.08 16.24
N SER A 181 12.97 -9.91 15.23
CA SER A 181 13.95 -10.34 14.22
C SER A 181 14.35 -9.18 13.31
N THR A 182 13.41 -8.30 12.93
CA THR A 182 13.70 -7.09 12.15
C THR A 182 14.68 -6.18 12.87
N GLN A 183 14.38 -5.86 14.13
CA GLN A 183 15.27 -5.04 14.96
C GLN A 183 16.64 -5.69 15.15
N GLN A 184 16.70 -6.97 15.52
CA GLN A 184 17.98 -7.67 15.74
C GLN A 184 18.82 -7.75 14.46
N THR A 185 18.19 -8.00 13.31
CA THR A 185 18.89 -8.08 12.02
C THR A 185 19.46 -6.72 11.65
N ALA A 186 18.70 -5.63 11.82
CA ALA A 186 19.20 -4.28 11.61
C ALA A 186 20.40 -3.96 12.51
N GLN A 187 20.34 -4.30 13.81
CA GLN A 187 21.48 -4.12 14.72
C GLN A 187 22.71 -4.92 14.27
N ASN A 188 22.52 -6.15 13.81
CA ASN A 188 23.60 -7.05 13.37
C ASN A 188 24.24 -6.62 12.04
N LEU A 189 23.56 -5.79 11.24
CA LEU A 189 24.04 -5.29 9.96
C LEU A 189 24.78 -3.95 10.06
N LYS A 190 24.63 -3.21 11.16
CA LYS A 190 25.22 -1.86 11.34
C LYS A 190 26.69 -1.76 10.93
N ASN A 191 27.54 -2.63 11.46
CA ASN A 191 28.98 -2.55 11.19
C ASN A 191 29.28 -2.84 9.72
N LEU A 192 28.64 -3.85 9.15
CA LEU A 192 28.79 -4.21 7.74
C LEU A 192 28.36 -3.05 6.84
N VAL A 193 27.16 -2.49 7.05
CA VAL A 193 26.66 -1.39 6.22
C VAL A 193 27.52 -0.14 6.39
N LYS A 194 27.88 0.22 7.62
CA LYS A 194 28.73 1.39 7.89
C LYS A 194 30.06 1.34 7.14
N THR A 195 30.68 0.17 6.98
CA THR A 195 31.92 0.02 6.21
C THR A 195 31.77 0.18 4.70
N GLN A 196 30.54 0.14 4.18
CA GLN A 196 30.25 0.31 2.75
C GLN A 196 29.82 1.75 2.40
N LEU A 197 29.63 2.62 3.41
CA LEU A 197 29.20 3.99 3.19
C LEU A 197 30.38 4.92 2.92
N THR A 198 30.18 5.84 1.98
CA THR A 198 31.05 6.99 1.76
C THR A 198 30.96 8.00 2.91
N GLU A 199 31.92 8.91 3.01
CA GLU A 199 31.87 10.00 4.01
C GLU A 199 30.62 10.89 3.85
N THR A 200 30.18 11.11 2.61
CA THR A 200 28.98 11.91 2.30
C THR A 200 27.73 11.22 2.80
N GLU A 201 27.60 9.91 2.59
CA GLU A 201 26.46 9.12 3.09
C GLU A 201 26.48 9.05 4.61
N LEU A 202 27.65 8.88 5.25
CA LEU A 202 27.77 8.93 6.70
C LEU A 202 27.32 10.29 7.28
N LYS A 203 27.64 11.40 6.61
CA LYS A 203 27.13 12.74 6.98
C LYS A 203 25.61 12.82 6.80
N ALA A 204 25.06 12.24 5.74
CA ALA A 204 23.61 12.16 5.54
C ALA A 204 22.93 11.34 6.66
N CYS A 205 23.46 10.17 7.01
CA CYS A 205 22.95 9.33 8.11
C CYS A 205 22.93 10.08 9.44
N LYS A 206 23.96 10.89 9.75
CA LYS A 206 23.97 11.74 10.95
C LYS A 206 22.85 12.78 10.94
N LYS A 207 22.61 13.45 9.80
CA LYS A 207 21.48 14.40 9.66
C LYS A 207 20.13 13.70 9.85
N VAL A 208 19.99 12.48 9.35
CA VAL A 208 18.77 11.67 9.55
C VAL A 208 18.62 11.30 11.03
N GLU A 209 19.69 10.88 11.70
CA GLU A 209 19.70 10.62 13.16
C GLU A 209 19.28 11.86 13.98
N GLU A 210 19.81 13.04 13.66
CA GLU A 210 19.46 14.30 14.33
C GLU A 210 17.99 14.66 14.19
N LYS A 211 17.40 14.48 12.99
CA LYS A 211 15.97 14.71 12.77
C LYS A 211 15.13 13.70 13.56
N LEU A 212 15.52 12.42 13.54
CA LEU A 212 14.85 11.37 14.31
C LEU A 212 14.91 11.64 15.82
N ASN A 213 15.99 12.24 16.32
CA ASN A 213 16.14 12.60 17.72
C ASN A 213 15.10 13.61 18.23
N LYS A 214 14.52 14.42 17.33
CA LYS A 214 13.44 15.37 17.66
C LYS A 214 12.09 14.66 17.90
N ILE A 215 11.94 13.41 17.48
CA ILE A 215 10.72 12.63 17.70
C ILE A 215 10.77 12.05 19.14
N LYS A 216 9.81 12.46 19.98
CA LYS A 216 9.64 11.90 21.34
C LYS A 216 9.20 10.44 21.24
N GLY A 217 10.01 9.50 21.75
CA GLY A 217 9.74 8.05 21.68
C GLY A 217 10.85 7.19 22.30
N ARG A 218 10.55 5.89 22.51
CA ARG A 218 11.42 4.91 23.21
C ARG A 218 12.10 3.90 22.25
N HIS A 219 12.66 4.35 21.13
CA HIS A 219 13.38 3.46 20.19
C HIS A 219 14.83 3.87 19.98
N ALA A 220 15.62 3.86 21.06
CA ALA A 220 17.07 4.11 21.02
C ALA A 220 17.80 3.20 20.02
N GLU A 221 17.30 1.98 19.82
CA GLU A 221 17.86 1.02 18.86
C GLU A 221 17.67 1.47 17.40
N LEU A 222 16.53 2.11 17.05
CA LEU A 222 16.33 2.66 15.71
C LEU A 222 17.36 3.75 15.42
N LYS A 223 17.56 4.65 16.38
CA LYS A 223 18.55 5.74 16.29
C LYS A 223 19.97 5.21 16.08
N LYS A 224 20.37 4.21 16.87
CA LYS A 224 21.68 3.53 16.74
C LYS A 224 21.86 2.88 15.36
N ALA A 225 20.80 2.33 14.77
CA ALA A 225 20.87 1.70 13.46
C ALA A 225 21.00 2.74 12.35
N VAL A 226 20.17 3.80 12.39
CA VAL A 226 20.08 4.82 11.32
C VAL A 226 21.41 5.55 11.14
N LYS A 227 22.14 5.81 12.23
CA LYS A 227 23.50 6.38 12.18
C LYS A 227 24.49 5.54 11.35
N CYS A 228 24.23 4.25 11.21
CA CYS A 228 25.04 3.30 10.44
C CYS A 228 24.47 3.01 9.05
N GLY A 229 23.49 3.79 8.58
CA GLY A 229 22.84 3.58 7.28
C GLY A 229 21.82 2.44 7.27
N VAL A 230 21.38 1.94 8.42
CA VAL A 230 20.38 0.86 8.50
C VAL A 230 19.16 1.34 9.27
N ALA A 231 17.96 1.16 8.72
CA ALA A 231 16.71 1.34 9.47
C ALA A 231 15.99 0.00 9.65
N PHE A 232 15.05 -0.04 10.59
CA PHE A 232 14.06 -1.11 10.65
C PHE A 232 12.66 -0.51 10.70
N HIS A 233 11.70 -1.24 10.15
CA HIS A 233 10.30 -0.85 10.13
C HIS A 233 9.43 -2.00 10.62
N HIS A 234 8.55 -1.72 11.58
CA HIS A 234 7.55 -2.67 12.06
C HIS A 234 6.43 -1.93 12.79
N ALA A 235 5.28 -2.60 12.96
CA ALA A 235 4.10 -2.04 13.62
C ALA A 235 4.29 -1.59 15.10
N GLY A 236 5.38 -2.00 15.77
CA GLY A 236 5.72 -1.51 17.12
C GLY A 236 6.34 -0.11 17.17
N LEU A 237 6.73 0.48 16.04
CA LEU A 237 7.25 1.85 15.98
C LEU A 237 6.11 2.86 16.03
N LEU A 238 6.38 4.05 16.58
CA LEU A 238 5.41 5.14 16.57
C LEU A 238 5.06 5.52 15.12
N PRO A 239 3.82 5.93 14.82
CA PRO A 239 3.43 6.34 13.47
C PRO A 239 4.37 7.39 12.85
N LYS A 240 4.83 8.36 13.66
CA LYS A 240 5.80 9.38 13.24
C LYS A 240 7.18 8.80 12.91
N GLU A 241 7.63 7.76 13.61
CA GLU A 241 8.91 7.10 13.35
C GLU A 241 8.84 6.25 12.07
N ARG A 242 7.72 5.53 11.86
CA ARG A 242 7.49 4.76 10.62
C ARG A 242 7.53 5.66 9.41
N LYS A 243 6.74 6.74 9.43
CA LYS A 243 6.73 7.74 8.36
C LYS A 243 8.11 8.36 8.14
N PHE A 244 8.83 8.67 9.22
CA PHE A 244 10.19 9.20 9.10
C PHE A 244 11.15 8.23 8.40
N VAL A 245 11.08 6.93 8.71
CA VAL A 245 11.90 5.91 8.03
C VAL A 245 11.51 5.79 6.56
N GLU A 246 10.22 5.79 6.25
CA GLU A 246 9.67 5.75 4.87
C GLU A 246 10.10 6.97 4.04
N ASP A 247 10.17 8.16 4.64
CA ASP A 247 10.59 9.39 3.96
C ASP A 247 12.12 9.49 3.78
N ALA A 248 12.90 8.77 4.60
CA ALA A 248 14.36 8.91 4.68
C ALA A 248 15.15 7.89 3.85
N TYR A 249 14.53 6.79 3.42
CA TYR A 249 15.15 5.66 2.73
C TYR A 249 14.39 5.31 1.47
#